data_AF-A0A3E2H238-F1
#
_entry.id   AF-A0A3E2H238-F1
#
_cell.length_a   1.000
_cell.length_b   1.000
_cell.length_c   1.000
_cell.angle_alpha   90.00
_cell.angle_beta   90.00
_cell.angle_gamma   90.00
#
_symmetry.space_group_name_H-M   'P 1'
#
loop_
_entity.id
_entity.type
_entity.pdbx_description
1 polymer ?
#
loop_
_entity_poly.entity_id
_entity_poly.type
_entity_poly.pdbx_seq_one_letter_code
_entity_poly.pdbx_strand_id
1 'polypeptide(L)'
;MTLVYDNFDSPQKVTSIQEFLPNGERVCGAILFTRRHLDACRLGVTIRVDPVSVPDCLDLFFCRTNLEKSDSNVALASKIINRLGCLPLVIDQAAAFIRSRQLDLNNFNEQFVKLSTTSLWSTTPQIWEYKKRIGKEESQTALSIRTTWEMSFGELEGNLPRQQTVGRLLSFLALFGRFDISEKLAMALAKQDQSIFETWIFLKDGIWDKYKFQDTLVELYGLSILQSIDLGADLSSFSLHPIIAEWLKLGILVYTQHLPKYTHFLRYRSLFT
;
A
#
# COMPACT_ATOMS: atom_id res chain seq x y z
N MET A 1 -9.94 29.96 -13.96
CA MET A 1 -10.16 29.44 -12.59
C MET A 1 -9.82 27.96 -12.57
N THR A 2 -9.13 27.46 -11.55
CA THR A 2 -8.82 26.02 -11.44
C THR A 2 -9.53 25.43 -10.23
N LEU A 3 -10.30 24.37 -10.43
CA LEU A 3 -10.97 23.63 -9.35
C LEU A 3 -10.29 22.27 -9.19
N VAL A 4 -9.96 21.89 -7.96
CA VAL A 4 -9.28 20.63 -7.66
C VAL A 4 -10.17 19.78 -6.76
N TYR A 5 -10.55 18.60 -7.24
CA TYR A 5 -11.16 17.54 -6.45
C TYR A 5 -10.05 16.58 -6.03
N ASP A 6 -9.61 16.71 -4.78
CA ASP A 6 -8.54 15.89 -4.24
C ASP A 6 -9.08 14.56 -3.66
N ASN A 7 -8.40 13.45 -3.95
CA ASN A 7 -8.66 12.11 -3.44
C ASN A 7 -10.07 11.57 -3.76
N PHE A 8 -10.52 11.74 -5.01
CA PHE A 8 -11.80 11.25 -5.53
C PHE A 8 -11.77 9.74 -5.82
N ASP A 9 -11.68 8.94 -4.77
CA ASP A 9 -11.43 7.49 -4.85
C ASP A 9 -12.69 6.62 -4.94
N SER A 10 -13.87 7.18 -4.62
CA SER A 10 -15.14 6.44 -4.63
C SER A 10 -16.17 7.09 -5.56
N PRO A 11 -15.96 7.08 -6.89
CA PRO A 11 -16.88 7.69 -7.85
C PRO A 11 -18.32 7.18 -7.71
N GLN A 12 -18.52 5.92 -7.33
CA GLN A 12 -19.81 5.29 -7.09
C GLN A 12 -20.62 5.90 -5.94
N LYS A 13 -19.98 6.61 -5.00
CA LYS A 13 -20.66 7.32 -3.90
C LYS A 13 -21.29 8.65 -4.38
N VAL A 14 -21.02 9.08 -5.60
CA VAL A 14 -21.52 10.33 -6.18
C VAL A 14 -22.30 10.02 -7.47
N THR A 15 -23.63 10.16 -7.40
CA THR A 15 -24.55 9.79 -8.48
C THR A 15 -24.27 10.53 -9.79
N SER A 16 -23.86 11.81 -9.70
CA SER A 16 -23.58 12.67 -10.87
C SER A 16 -22.54 13.75 -10.54
N ILE A 17 -21.25 13.42 -10.56
CA ILE A 17 -20.19 14.42 -10.29
C ILE A 17 -20.27 15.63 -11.25
N GLN A 18 -20.79 15.43 -12.47
CA GLN A 18 -20.99 16.44 -13.50
C GLN A 18 -21.90 17.60 -13.08
N GLU A 19 -22.86 17.34 -12.19
CA GLU A 19 -23.78 18.37 -11.68
C GLU A 19 -23.08 19.37 -10.73
N PHE A 20 -21.95 18.96 -10.16
CA PHE A 20 -21.13 19.78 -9.27
C PHE A 20 -20.03 20.53 -10.02
N LEU A 21 -19.89 20.32 -11.33
CA LEU A 21 -18.89 21.00 -12.13
C LEU A 21 -19.39 22.40 -12.53
N PRO A 22 -18.50 23.41 -12.58
CA PRO A 22 -18.85 24.73 -13.08
C PRO A 22 -19.36 24.65 -14.53
N ASN A 23 -20.64 24.98 -14.75
CA ASN A 23 -21.28 24.94 -16.05
C ASN A 23 -21.58 26.38 -16.54
N GLY A 24 -21.04 26.77 -17.69
CA GLY A 24 -21.34 28.06 -18.33
C GLY A 24 -20.46 28.37 -19.53
N GLU A 25 -21.03 28.96 -20.58
CA GLU A 25 -20.36 29.26 -21.86
C GLU A 25 -19.14 30.19 -21.76
N ARG A 26 -18.98 30.88 -20.62
CA ARG A 26 -17.88 31.84 -20.34
C ARG A 26 -16.88 31.37 -19.30
N VAL A 27 -16.99 30.13 -18.82
CA VAL A 27 -16.08 29.60 -17.79
C VAL A 27 -14.81 29.07 -18.45
N CYS A 28 -13.78 29.92 -18.51
CA CYS A 28 -12.42 29.48 -18.84
C CYS A 28 -11.72 28.97 -17.57
N GLY A 29 -11.58 27.66 -17.46
CA GLY A 29 -10.97 27.02 -16.29
C GLY A 29 -10.54 25.58 -16.52
N ALA A 30 -9.76 25.06 -15.59
CA ALA A 30 -9.36 23.66 -15.56
C ALA A 30 -9.95 22.97 -14.32
N ILE A 31 -10.37 21.72 -14.48
CA ILE A 31 -10.82 20.89 -13.36
C ILE A 31 -9.82 19.75 -13.24
N LEU A 32 -9.22 19.60 -12.06
CA LEU A 32 -8.27 18.54 -11.76
C LEU A 32 -8.90 17.57 -10.77
N PHE A 33 -8.87 16.29 -11.09
CA PHE A 33 -9.19 15.21 -10.16
C PHE A 33 -7.91 14.47 -9.81
N THR A 34 -7.61 14.33 -8.52
CA THR A 34 -6.64 13.32 -8.06
C THR A 34 -7.41 12.11 -7.55
N ARG A 35 -6.92 10.92 -7.87
CA ARG A 35 -7.63 9.66 -7.63
C ARG A 35 -6.66 8.49 -7.59
N ARG A 36 -7.08 7.42 -6.94
CA ARG A 36 -6.47 6.09 -7.00
C ARG A 36 -7.28 5.17 -7.92
N HIS A 37 -8.61 5.23 -7.84
CA HIS A 37 -9.50 4.33 -8.57
C HIS A 37 -9.54 4.62 -10.08
N LEU A 38 -9.41 3.57 -10.91
CA LEU A 38 -9.26 3.68 -12.37
C LEU A 38 -10.53 4.14 -13.13
N ASP A 39 -11.73 4.00 -12.56
CA ASP A 39 -12.99 4.33 -13.26
C ASP A 39 -13.23 5.82 -13.50
N ALA A 40 -12.62 6.71 -12.71
CA ALA A 40 -12.74 8.15 -12.92
C ALA A 40 -11.98 8.66 -14.15
N CYS A 41 -11.38 7.77 -14.97
CA CYS A 41 -10.79 8.11 -16.28
C CYS A 41 -11.85 8.66 -17.24
N ARG A 42 -13.11 8.29 -17.04
CA ARG A 42 -14.25 8.73 -17.87
C ARG A 42 -14.57 10.22 -17.70
N LEU A 43 -13.97 10.90 -16.71
CA LEU A 43 -14.19 12.32 -16.43
C LEU A 43 -13.32 13.26 -17.27
N GLY A 44 -12.30 12.74 -17.98
CA GLY A 44 -11.45 13.57 -18.84
C GLY A 44 -10.10 12.95 -19.16
N VAL A 45 -9.14 13.80 -19.54
CA VAL A 45 -7.77 13.37 -19.85
C VAL A 45 -7.09 12.87 -18.56
N THR A 46 -6.59 11.64 -18.59
CA THR A 46 -5.87 11.05 -17.46
C THR A 46 -4.38 11.25 -17.62
N ILE A 47 -3.73 11.81 -16.59
CA ILE A 47 -2.28 11.87 -16.47
C ILE A 47 -1.87 10.83 -15.43
N ARG A 48 -1.11 9.83 -15.85
CA ARG A 48 -0.53 8.85 -14.93
C ARG A 48 0.66 9.48 -14.23
N VAL A 49 0.69 9.38 -12.91
CA VAL A 49 1.89 9.74 -12.12
C VAL A 49 2.77 8.50 -12.06
N ASP A 50 3.89 8.55 -12.76
CA ASP A 50 4.83 7.44 -12.78
C ASP A 50 5.66 7.37 -11.48
N PRO A 51 6.21 6.19 -11.14
CA PRO A 51 7.14 6.05 -10.03
C PRO A 51 8.30 7.04 -10.16
N VAL A 52 8.71 7.63 -9.05
CA VAL A 52 9.80 8.60 -9.04
C VAL A 52 11.11 7.90 -9.38
N SER A 53 11.93 8.55 -10.22
CA SER A 53 13.22 8.01 -10.62
C SER A 53 14.16 7.89 -9.41
N VAL A 54 15.11 6.95 -9.45
CA VAL A 54 16.10 6.82 -8.36
C VAL A 54 16.90 8.12 -8.14
N PRO A 55 17.34 8.86 -9.18
CA PRO A 55 17.98 10.16 -9.01
C PRO A 55 17.12 11.17 -8.25
N ASP A 56 15.85 11.35 -8.65
CA ASP A 56 14.94 12.29 -7.99
C ASP A 56 14.65 11.85 -6.53
N CYS A 57 14.57 10.54 -6.29
CA CYS A 57 14.46 9.99 -4.95
C CYS A 57 15.68 10.30 -4.07
N LEU A 58 16.89 10.23 -4.63
CA LEU A 58 18.11 10.62 -3.94
C LEU A 58 18.09 12.10 -3.59
N ASP A 59 17.69 12.95 -4.53
CA ASP A 59 17.59 14.39 -4.30
C ASP A 59 16.59 14.73 -3.19
N LEU A 60 15.40 14.12 -3.22
CA LEU A 60 14.42 14.23 -2.14
C LEU A 60 15.00 13.75 -0.81
N PHE A 61 15.62 12.56 -0.79
CA PHE A 61 16.16 11.95 0.43
C PHE A 61 17.24 12.81 1.08
N PHE A 62 18.20 13.32 0.31
CA PHE A 62 19.27 14.17 0.85
C PHE A 62 18.74 15.55 1.28
N CYS A 63 17.80 16.13 0.53
CA CYS A 63 17.12 17.36 0.94
C CYS A 63 16.40 17.17 2.30
N ARG A 64 15.71 16.05 2.48
CA ARG A 64 14.92 15.75 3.70
C ARG A 64 15.73 15.14 4.85
N THR A 65 16.92 14.61 4.63
CA THR A 65 17.82 14.16 5.71
C THR A 65 18.77 15.27 6.16
N ASN A 66 19.10 16.20 5.28
CA ASN A 66 20.17 17.19 5.47
C ASN A 66 21.56 16.54 5.69
N LEU A 67 21.77 15.34 5.15
CA LEU A 67 23.06 14.67 5.16
C LEU A 67 23.91 15.12 3.97
N GLU A 68 25.23 14.99 4.11
CA GLU A 68 26.17 15.27 3.04
C GLU A 68 26.03 14.26 1.88
N LYS A 69 26.00 14.76 0.64
CA LYS A 69 26.01 13.97 -0.60
C LYS A 69 27.43 13.51 -0.97
N SER A 70 28.08 12.73 -0.09
CA SER A 70 29.35 12.07 -0.42
C SER A 70 29.12 10.78 -1.21
N ASP A 71 30.11 10.31 -1.98
CA ASP A 71 29.97 9.09 -2.81
C ASP A 71 29.56 7.86 -1.99
N SER A 72 30.11 7.73 -0.77
CA SER A 72 29.74 6.67 0.17
C SER A 72 28.26 6.76 0.59
N ASN A 73 27.80 7.96 0.91
CA ASN A 73 26.41 8.18 1.30
C ASN A 73 25.46 7.97 0.12
N VAL A 74 25.84 8.39 -1.09
CA VAL A 74 25.04 8.17 -2.31
C VAL A 74 24.86 6.67 -2.57
N ALA A 75 25.93 5.87 -2.41
CA ALA A 75 25.86 4.42 -2.58
C ALA A 75 24.94 3.76 -1.54
N LEU A 76 25.01 4.17 -0.26
CA LEU A 76 24.13 3.65 0.79
C LEU A 76 22.67 4.12 0.63
N ALA A 77 22.47 5.41 0.36
CA ALA A 77 21.15 5.99 0.12
C ALA A 77 20.45 5.32 -1.07
N SER A 78 21.19 5.02 -2.13
CA SER A 78 20.66 4.28 -3.29
C SER A 78 20.14 2.89 -2.90
N LYS A 79 20.86 2.16 -2.04
CA LYS A 79 20.40 0.85 -1.53
C LYS A 79 19.14 1.00 -0.68
N ILE A 80 19.10 2.01 0.19
CA ILE A 80 17.94 2.32 1.03
C ILE A 80 16.72 2.65 0.16
N ILE A 81 16.85 3.61 -0.76
CA ILE A 81 15.76 4.06 -1.65
C ILE A 81 15.17 2.91 -2.47
N ASN A 82 16.03 2.07 -3.05
CA ASN A 82 15.57 0.88 -3.78
C ASN A 82 14.81 -0.09 -2.88
N ARG A 83 15.22 -0.23 -1.61
CA ARG A 83 14.51 -1.06 -0.62
C ARG A 83 13.17 -0.43 -0.20
N LEU A 84 13.10 0.89 -0.17
CA LEU A 84 11.88 1.66 0.13
C LEU A 84 10.90 1.70 -1.05
N GLY A 85 11.31 1.25 -2.25
CA GLY A 85 10.46 1.15 -3.44
C GLY A 85 10.24 2.48 -4.17
N CYS A 86 11.11 3.48 -3.98
CA CYS A 86 11.04 4.77 -4.65
C CYS A 86 9.70 5.53 -4.49
N LEU A 87 9.03 5.34 -3.35
CA LEU A 87 7.79 6.05 -3.02
C LEU A 87 8.12 7.33 -2.23
N PRO A 88 7.81 8.55 -2.74
CA PRO A 88 8.20 9.81 -2.10
C PRO A 88 7.77 9.93 -0.64
N LEU A 89 6.54 9.52 -0.30
CA LEU A 89 6.04 9.53 1.08
C LEU A 89 6.91 8.66 2.00
N VAL A 90 7.32 7.48 1.53
CA VAL A 90 8.16 6.57 2.31
C VAL A 90 9.55 7.16 2.51
N ILE A 91 10.10 7.76 1.46
CA ILE A 91 11.41 8.41 1.49
C ILE A 91 11.41 9.58 2.48
N ASP A 92 10.40 10.44 2.44
CA ASP A 92 10.28 11.59 3.34
C ASP A 92 10.12 11.15 4.80
N GLN A 93 9.32 10.11 5.07
CA GLN A 93 9.20 9.54 6.41
C GLN A 93 10.47 8.88 6.91
N ALA A 94 11.19 8.14 6.05
CA ALA A 94 12.48 7.58 6.41
C ALA A 94 13.49 8.69 6.74
N ALA A 95 13.52 9.75 5.93
CA ALA A 95 14.38 10.91 6.16
C ALA A 95 14.04 11.64 7.45
N ALA A 96 12.74 11.83 7.75
CA ALA A 96 12.26 12.37 9.01
C ALA A 96 12.68 11.52 10.21
N PHE A 97 12.57 10.20 10.11
CA PHE A 97 12.99 9.29 11.17
C PHE A 97 14.50 9.39 11.42
N ILE A 98 15.32 9.35 10.36
CA ILE A 98 16.78 9.53 10.41
C ILE A 98 17.12 10.84 11.13
N ARG A 99 16.50 11.95 10.71
CA ARG A 99 16.72 13.28 11.28
C ARG A 99 16.34 13.34 12.77
N SER A 100 15.17 12.81 13.12
CA SER A 100 14.67 12.83 14.51
C SER A 100 15.54 12.03 15.49
N ARG A 101 16.26 11.03 14.98
CA ARG A 101 17.13 10.12 15.75
C ARG A 101 18.62 10.40 15.54
N GLN A 102 18.97 11.38 14.70
CA GLN A 102 20.36 11.72 14.33
C GLN A 102 21.16 10.49 13.88
N LEU A 103 20.54 9.62 13.07
CA LEU A 103 21.19 8.41 12.59
C LEU A 103 22.05 8.71 11.36
N ASP A 104 23.20 8.04 11.26
CA ASP A 104 23.85 7.88 9.96
C ASP A 104 23.17 6.77 9.12
N LEU A 105 23.54 6.68 7.84
CA LEU A 105 22.91 5.74 6.91
C LEU A 105 23.21 4.26 7.22
N ASN A 106 24.35 3.96 7.86
CA ASN A 106 24.68 2.58 8.24
C ASN A 106 23.81 2.13 9.42
N ASN A 107 23.73 2.96 10.46
CA ASN A 107 22.90 2.76 11.62
C ASN A 107 21.41 2.69 11.24
N PHE A 108 20.95 3.56 10.33
CA PHE A 108 19.59 3.46 9.79
C PHE A 108 19.38 2.14 9.05
N ASN A 109 20.31 1.72 8.17
CA ASN A 109 20.16 0.48 7.42
C ASN A 109 20.11 -0.75 8.34
N GLU A 110 20.94 -0.80 9.37
CA GLU A 110 20.87 -1.86 10.40
C GLU A 110 19.55 -1.84 11.16
N GLN A 111 19.11 -0.66 11.59
CA GLN A 111 17.83 -0.50 12.29
C GLN A 111 16.64 -0.83 11.38
N PHE A 112 16.70 -0.52 10.09
CA PHE A 112 15.66 -0.87 9.13
C PHE A 112 15.54 -2.38 8.96
N VAL A 113 16.63 -3.14 9.08
CA VAL A 113 16.61 -4.61 9.08
C VAL A 113 16.08 -5.16 10.41
N LYS A 114 16.43 -4.55 11.55
CA LYS A 114 16.18 -5.09 12.89
C LYS A 114 14.86 -4.64 13.52
N LEU A 115 14.41 -3.42 13.23
CA LEU A 115 13.22 -2.84 13.86
C LEU A 115 11.98 -3.35 13.14
N SER A 116 11.21 -4.16 13.87
CA SER A 116 9.77 -4.30 13.71
C SER A 116 9.16 -2.91 13.53
N THR A 117 8.84 -2.61 12.29
CA THR A 117 8.85 -1.31 11.65
C THR A 117 7.60 -0.45 11.97
N THR A 118 6.94 -0.72 13.10
CA THR A 118 5.72 -0.02 13.53
C THR A 118 5.98 1.44 13.87
N SER A 119 7.12 1.74 14.52
CA SER A 119 7.47 3.12 14.89
C SER A 119 7.84 3.95 13.67
N LEU A 120 8.67 3.43 12.76
CA LEU A 120 9.04 4.11 11.51
C LEU A 120 7.80 4.46 10.68
N TRP A 121 6.87 3.51 10.51
CA TRP A 121 5.69 3.70 9.64
C TRP A 121 4.59 4.55 10.25
N SER A 122 4.67 4.81 11.55
CA SER A 122 3.77 5.72 12.26
C SER A 122 4.42 7.08 12.53
N THR A 123 5.72 7.24 12.28
CA THR A 123 6.47 8.48 12.54
C THR A 123 6.04 9.56 11.55
N THR A 124 5.63 10.71 12.07
CA THR A 124 5.42 11.93 11.29
C THR A 124 6.12 13.10 12.02
N PRO A 125 6.85 13.96 11.31
CA PRO A 125 7.35 15.23 11.81
C PRO A 125 6.26 16.12 12.43
N GLN A 126 6.68 17.04 13.31
CA GLN A 126 5.77 18.05 13.85
C GLN A 126 5.25 19.01 12.76
N ILE A 127 6.13 19.40 11.83
CA ILE A 127 5.77 20.16 10.63
C ILE A 127 5.70 19.16 9.48
N TRP A 128 4.50 18.64 9.24
CA TRP A 128 4.24 17.63 8.22
C TRP A 128 3.30 18.16 7.14
N GLU A 129 3.73 18.02 5.88
CA GLU A 129 2.99 18.51 4.71
C GLU A 129 1.89 17.52 4.30
N TYR A 130 2.06 16.22 4.56
CA TYR A 130 1.08 15.20 4.21
C TYR A 130 -0.01 15.13 5.28
N LYS A 131 -1.11 15.84 5.04
CA LYS A 131 -2.27 15.85 5.93
C LYS A 131 -3.55 15.64 5.14
N LYS A 132 -4.51 14.91 5.70
CA LYS A 132 -5.86 14.75 5.15
C LYS A 132 -6.88 15.34 6.10
N ARG A 133 -7.88 16.02 5.56
CA ARG A 133 -9.06 16.43 6.32
C ARG A 133 -10.04 15.25 6.35
N ILE A 134 -10.41 14.78 7.53
CA ILE A 134 -11.36 13.68 7.70
C ILE A 134 -12.66 14.27 8.27
N GLY A 135 -13.74 14.22 7.50
CA GLY A 135 -15.06 14.67 7.93
C GLY A 135 -15.26 16.18 7.94
N LYS A 136 -16.26 16.65 8.70
CA LYS A 136 -16.64 18.07 8.83
C LYS A 136 -15.78 18.84 9.84
N GLU A 137 -15.01 18.14 10.67
CA GLU A 137 -14.11 18.79 11.62
C GLU A 137 -12.97 19.53 10.92
N GLU A 138 -12.45 20.57 11.56
CA GLU A 138 -11.27 21.31 11.09
C GLU A 138 -9.95 20.56 11.35
N SER A 139 -10.00 19.43 12.08
CA SER A 139 -8.81 18.66 12.43
C SER A 139 -8.23 17.95 11.19
N GLN A 140 -6.97 18.28 10.89
CA GLN A 140 -6.20 17.61 9.85
C GLN A 140 -5.46 16.41 10.46
N THR A 141 -5.65 15.22 9.89
CA THR A 141 -4.91 14.01 10.30
C THR A 141 -3.61 13.92 9.52
N ALA A 142 -2.48 13.78 10.22
CA ALA A 142 -1.18 13.55 9.60
C ALA A 142 -1.15 12.18 8.89
N LEU A 143 -0.72 12.17 7.64
CA LEU A 143 -0.62 10.98 6.81
C LEU A 143 0.75 10.34 6.97
N SER A 144 0.74 9.13 7.49
CA SER A 144 1.87 8.21 7.55
C SER A 144 1.69 7.08 6.52
N ILE A 145 2.74 6.30 6.23
CA ILE A 145 2.62 5.05 5.45
C ILE A 145 1.49 4.20 6.01
N ARG A 146 1.48 4.02 7.35
CA ARG A 146 0.49 3.19 8.02
C ARG A 146 -0.94 3.69 7.78
N THR A 147 -1.20 4.95 8.09
CA THR A 147 -2.55 5.53 7.93
C THR A 147 -2.96 5.61 6.47
N THR A 148 -2.01 5.87 5.55
CA THR A 148 -2.27 5.88 4.11
C THR A 148 -2.70 4.51 3.60
N TRP A 149 -2.01 3.46 4.04
CA TRP A 149 -2.37 2.09 3.71
C TRP A 149 -3.70 1.68 4.35
N GLU A 150 -3.90 1.97 5.65
CA GLU A 150 -5.13 1.63 6.38
C GLU A 150 -6.35 2.29 5.71
N MET A 151 -6.21 3.53 5.22
CA MET A 151 -7.24 4.18 4.42
C MET A 151 -7.50 3.48 3.09
N SER A 152 -6.46 3.17 2.30
CA SER A 152 -6.65 2.44 1.03
C SER A 152 -7.32 1.09 1.25
N PHE A 153 -6.91 0.37 2.30
CA PHE A 153 -7.49 -0.92 2.63
C PHE A 153 -8.93 -0.82 3.13
N GLY A 154 -9.27 0.25 3.85
CA GLY A 154 -10.63 0.53 4.31
C GLY A 154 -11.62 0.82 3.18
N GLU A 155 -11.15 1.22 2.00
CA GLU A 155 -11.99 1.41 0.81
C GLU A 155 -12.32 0.10 0.08
N LEU A 156 -11.82 -1.05 0.55
CA LEU A 156 -12.25 -2.36 0.04
C LEU A 156 -13.76 -2.53 0.22
N GLU A 157 -14.44 -2.91 -0.85
CA GLU A 157 -15.86 -3.21 -0.88
C GLU A 157 -16.21 -4.42 0.00
N GLY A 158 -17.47 -4.48 0.42
CA GLY A 158 -17.98 -5.54 1.28
C GLY A 158 -17.86 -5.23 2.77
N ASN A 159 -17.89 -6.27 3.60
CA ASN A 159 -17.97 -6.15 5.05
C ASN A 159 -16.61 -6.36 5.75
N LEU A 160 -16.54 -5.99 7.02
CA LEU A 160 -15.33 -6.16 7.84
C LEU A 160 -14.76 -7.60 7.81
N PRO A 161 -15.57 -8.67 7.89
CA PRO A 161 -15.07 -10.04 7.72
C PRO A 161 -14.33 -10.28 6.40
N ARG A 162 -14.87 -9.81 5.26
CA ARG A 162 -14.19 -9.93 3.95
C ARG A 162 -12.84 -9.22 3.99
N GLN A 163 -12.82 -7.97 4.44
CA GLN A 163 -11.59 -7.18 4.53
C GLN A 163 -10.53 -7.87 5.41
N GLN A 164 -10.94 -8.42 6.57
CA GLN A 164 -10.05 -9.17 7.44
C GLN A 164 -9.50 -10.44 6.77
N THR A 165 -10.35 -11.20 6.06
CA THR A 165 -9.91 -12.39 5.31
C THR A 165 -8.90 -12.03 4.23
N VAL A 166 -9.16 -10.98 3.44
CA VAL A 166 -8.23 -10.49 2.41
C VAL A 166 -6.90 -10.06 3.04
N GLY A 167 -6.95 -9.30 4.13
CA GLY A 167 -5.76 -8.80 4.82
C GLY A 167 -4.91 -9.93 5.39
N ARG A 168 -5.55 -10.93 6.01
CA ARG A 168 -4.87 -12.16 6.50
C ARG A 168 -4.24 -12.94 5.35
N LEU A 169 -4.95 -13.10 4.23
CA LEU A 169 -4.43 -13.81 3.06
C LEU A 169 -3.20 -13.10 2.48
N LEU A 170 -3.30 -11.79 2.24
CA LEU A 170 -2.17 -10.99 1.75
C LEU A 170 -0.98 -11.05 2.71
N SER A 171 -1.25 -11.01 4.01
CA SER A 171 -0.21 -11.15 5.02
C SER A 171 0.50 -12.49 4.88
N PHE A 172 -0.26 -13.58 4.78
CA PHE A 172 0.31 -14.91 4.63
C PHE A 172 1.15 -15.02 3.36
N LEU A 173 0.60 -14.57 2.24
CA LEU A 173 1.28 -14.64 0.94
C LEU A 173 2.55 -13.77 0.90
N ALA A 174 2.58 -12.65 1.63
CA ALA A 174 3.78 -11.82 1.76
C ALA A 174 4.97 -12.55 2.44
N LEU A 175 4.74 -13.66 3.15
CA LEU A 175 5.82 -14.49 3.71
C LEU A 175 6.61 -15.25 2.62
N PHE A 176 5.98 -15.54 1.47
CA PHE A 176 6.59 -16.31 0.38
C PHE A 176 7.39 -15.45 -0.59
N GLY A 177 7.25 -14.13 -0.48
CA GLY A 177 7.88 -13.19 -1.36
C GLY A 177 6.99 -11.98 -1.58
N ARG A 178 7.44 -11.09 -2.46
CA ARG A 178 6.70 -9.90 -2.86
C ARG A 178 6.49 -9.79 -4.36
N PHE A 179 7.15 -10.63 -5.15
CA PHE A 179 7.11 -10.61 -6.60
C PHE A 179 6.42 -11.87 -7.10
N ASP A 180 5.57 -11.70 -8.11
CA ASP A 180 4.93 -12.79 -8.85
C ASP A 180 4.32 -13.89 -7.95
N ILE A 181 3.58 -13.45 -6.93
CA ILE A 181 2.87 -14.32 -6.00
C ILE A 181 1.74 -15.00 -6.75
N SER A 182 1.85 -16.32 -6.93
CA SER A 182 0.88 -17.10 -7.69
C SER A 182 -0.39 -17.42 -6.89
N GLU A 183 -1.54 -17.36 -7.56
CA GLU A 183 -2.85 -17.86 -7.11
C GLU A 183 -2.78 -19.29 -6.55
N LYS A 184 -1.88 -20.14 -7.06
CA LYS A 184 -1.64 -21.50 -6.56
C LYS A 184 -1.38 -21.54 -5.05
N LEU A 185 -0.70 -20.54 -4.49
CA LEU A 185 -0.42 -20.49 -3.06
C LEU A 185 -1.72 -20.29 -2.26
N ALA A 186 -2.59 -19.39 -2.72
CA ALA A 186 -3.90 -19.16 -2.11
C ALA A 186 -4.78 -20.41 -2.18
N MET A 187 -4.79 -21.10 -3.32
CA MET A 187 -5.51 -22.37 -3.50
C MET A 187 -4.97 -23.47 -2.58
N ALA A 188 -3.65 -23.58 -2.44
CA ALA A 188 -3.03 -24.58 -1.57
C ALA A 188 -3.41 -24.35 -0.10
N LEU A 189 -3.45 -23.10 0.34
CA LEU A 189 -3.88 -22.74 1.69
C LEU A 189 -5.35 -23.07 1.94
N ALA A 190 -6.21 -22.78 0.96
CA ALA A 190 -7.62 -23.11 1.04
C ALA A 190 -7.89 -24.61 1.21
N LYS A 191 -7.01 -25.45 0.64
CA LYS A 191 -7.10 -26.91 0.75
C LYS A 191 -6.54 -27.47 2.05
N GLN A 192 -5.41 -26.94 2.52
CA GLN A 192 -4.72 -27.49 3.69
C GLN A 192 -5.32 -27.06 5.01
N ASP A 193 -5.86 -25.85 5.12
CA ASP A 193 -6.26 -25.31 6.41
C ASP A 193 -7.50 -24.42 6.32
N GLN A 194 -8.67 -25.07 6.41
CA GLN A 194 -9.96 -24.39 6.53
C GLN A 194 -10.13 -23.67 7.88
N SER A 195 -9.25 -23.89 8.86
CA SER A 195 -9.38 -23.30 10.20
C SER A 195 -8.72 -21.92 10.33
N ILE A 196 -7.79 -21.57 9.43
CA ILE A 196 -7.11 -20.25 9.42
C ILE A 196 -8.08 -19.11 9.10
N PHE A 197 -9.04 -19.39 8.22
CA PHE A 197 -10.04 -18.43 7.77
C PHE A 197 -11.41 -18.98 8.12
N GLU A 198 -12.13 -18.30 9.02
CA GLU A 198 -13.48 -18.70 9.45
C GLU A 198 -14.43 -18.95 8.26
N THR A 199 -14.22 -18.21 7.16
CA THR A 199 -14.82 -18.49 5.86
C THR A 199 -13.84 -18.13 4.75
N TRP A 200 -13.52 -19.10 3.90
CA TRP A 200 -12.81 -18.86 2.65
C TRP A 200 -13.74 -18.16 1.67
N ILE A 201 -13.60 -16.85 1.55
CA ILE A 201 -14.45 -16.03 0.67
C ILE A 201 -14.30 -16.40 -0.81
N PHE A 202 -13.22 -17.09 -1.19
CA PHE A 202 -12.94 -17.55 -2.56
C PHE A 202 -13.34 -19.00 -2.81
N LEU A 203 -14.07 -19.65 -1.89
CA LEU A 203 -14.67 -20.96 -2.13
C LEU A 203 -16.18 -20.81 -2.31
N LYS A 204 -16.70 -21.39 -3.40
CA LYS A 204 -18.14 -21.56 -3.65
C LYS A 204 -18.42 -23.05 -3.67
N ASP A 205 -19.22 -23.54 -2.72
CA ASP A 205 -19.53 -24.96 -2.55
C ASP A 205 -18.28 -25.85 -2.45
N GLY A 206 -17.21 -25.34 -1.81
CA GLY A 206 -15.92 -26.02 -1.67
C GLY A 206 -15.02 -25.96 -2.91
N ILE A 207 -15.46 -25.33 -4.00
CA ILE A 207 -14.71 -25.15 -5.24
C ILE A 207 -14.10 -23.75 -5.27
N TRP A 208 -12.86 -23.64 -5.73
CA TRP A 208 -12.17 -22.36 -5.88
C TRP A 208 -12.86 -21.47 -6.94
N ASP A 209 -13.30 -20.30 -6.50
CA ASP A 209 -13.90 -19.27 -7.33
C ASP A 209 -12.81 -18.32 -7.84
N LYS A 210 -12.24 -18.68 -9.00
CA LYS A 210 -11.20 -17.92 -9.69
C LYS A 210 -11.63 -16.48 -9.99
N TYR A 211 -12.86 -16.29 -10.46
CA TYR A 211 -13.34 -14.96 -10.85
C TYR A 211 -13.43 -14.04 -9.64
N LYS A 212 -13.94 -14.55 -8.51
CA LYS A 212 -13.97 -13.78 -7.26
C LYS A 212 -12.57 -13.42 -6.75
N PHE A 213 -11.60 -14.30 -6.93
CA PHE A 213 -10.20 -13.99 -6.60
C PHE A 213 -9.64 -12.89 -7.53
N GLN A 214 -9.87 -13.01 -8.84
CA GLN A 214 -9.45 -12.01 -9.83
C GLN A 214 -10.10 -10.65 -9.59
N ASP A 215 -11.39 -10.59 -9.28
CA ASP A 215 -12.11 -9.36 -8.95
C ASP A 215 -11.47 -8.68 -7.72
N THR A 216 -11.12 -9.45 -6.69
CA THR A 216 -10.38 -8.93 -5.53
C THR A 216 -8.98 -8.43 -5.91
N LEU A 217 -8.26 -9.08 -6.83
CA LEU A 217 -6.97 -8.58 -7.31
C LEU A 217 -7.11 -7.25 -8.07
N VAL A 218 -8.13 -7.12 -8.93
CA VAL A 218 -8.44 -5.89 -9.67
C VAL A 218 -8.75 -4.74 -8.71
N GLU A 219 -9.57 -5.00 -7.70
CA GLU A 219 -9.92 -4.04 -6.65
C GLU A 219 -8.68 -3.58 -5.87
N LEU A 220 -7.88 -4.53 -5.36
CA LEU A 220 -6.65 -4.21 -4.62
C LEU A 220 -5.62 -3.46 -5.48
N TYR A 221 -5.54 -3.78 -6.78
CA TYR A 221 -4.70 -3.06 -7.74
C TYR A 221 -5.21 -1.64 -7.98
N GLY A 222 -6.52 -1.46 -8.16
CA GLY A 222 -7.16 -0.15 -8.30
C GLY A 222 -7.00 0.74 -7.06
N LEU A 223 -6.88 0.15 -5.87
CA LEU A 223 -6.55 0.84 -4.62
C LEU A 223 -5.05 1.08 -4.41
N SER A 224 -4.21 0.67 -5.37
CA SER A 224 -2.74 0.71 -5.30
C SER A 224 -2.15 -0.06 -4.12
N ILE A 225 -2.85 -1.09 -3.63
CA ILE A 225 -2.36 -2.02 -2.61
C ILE A 225 -1.45 -3.06 -3.26
N LEU A 226 -1.78 -3.49 -4.48
CA LEU A 226 -0.92 -4.32 -5.31
C LEU A 226 -0.09 -3.44 -6.25
N GLN A 227 1.15 -3.82 -6.48
CA GLN A 227 2.04 -3.14 -7.42
C GLN A 227 1.77 -3.56 -8.86
N SER A 228 1.47 -4.83 -9.08
CA SER A 228 1.13 -5.38 -10.38
C SER A 228 0.22 -6.59 -10.23
N ILE A 229 -0.56 -6.87 -11.26
CA ILE A 229 -1.38 -8.07 -11.40
C ILE A 229 -1.17 -8.66 -12.79
N ASP A 230 -1.21 -9.99 -12.89
CA ASP A 230 -1.36 -10.74 -14.12
C ASP A 230 -2.59 -11.65 -13.96
N LEU A 231 -3.57 -11.47 -14.83
CA LEU A 231 -4.84 -12.20 -14.81
C LEU A 231 -4.82 -13.30 -15.86
N GLY A 232 -3.87 -14.23 -15.72
CA GLY A 232 -3.65 -15.31 -16.68
C GLY A 232 -4.88 -16.21 -16.89
N ALA A 233 -4.95 -16.82 -18.09
CA ALA A 233 -6.03 -17.73 -18.48
C ALA A 233 -6.15 -18.95 -17.55
N ASP A 234 -5.01 -19.45 -17.06
CA ASP A 234 -4.96 -20.56 -16.11
C ASP A 234 -4.86 -20.07 -14.67
N LEU A 235 -3.82 -19.30 -14.36
CA LEU A 235 -3.53 -18.80 -13.02
C LEU A 235 -3.21 -17.33 -13.04
N SER A 236 -3.65 -16.65 -11.99
CA SER A 236 -3.34 -15.26 -11.73
C SER A 236 -2.07 -15.16 -10.90
N SER A 237 -1.36 -14.05 -11.03
CA SER A 237 -0.27 -13.68 -10.13
C SER A 237 -0.28 -12.19 -9.82
N PHE A 238 0.41 -11.79 -8.76
CA PHE A 238 0.49 -10.39 -8.38
C PHE A 238 1.77 -10.07 -7.63
N SER A 239 2.13 -8.78 -7.58
CA SER A 239 3.26 -8.29 -6.78
C SER A 239 2.80 -7.28 -5.75
N LEU A 240 3.48 -7.28 -4.61
CA LEU A 240 3.31 -6.32 -3.51
C LEU A 240 4.41 -5.27 -3.56
N HIS A 241 4.05 -4.02 -3.28
CA HIS A 241 5.06 -2.98 -3.06
C HIS A 241 5.97 -3.38 -1.88
N PRO A 242 7.29 -3.15 -1.93
CA PRO A 242 8.24 -3.51 -0.87
C PRO A 242 7.78 -3.20 0.54
N ILE A 243 7.32 -1.96 0.75
CA ILE A 243 6.88 -1.49 2.08
C ILE A 243 5.57 -2.16 2.52
N ILE A 244 4.65 -2.42 1.60
CA ILE A 244 3.39 -3.10 1.90
C ILE A 244 3.70 -4.55 2.30
N ALA A 245 4.59 -5.22 1.57
CA ALA A 245 5.01 -6.58 1.88
C ALA A 245 5.67 -6.67 3.27
N GLU A 246 6.56 -5.74 3.62
CA GLU A 246 7.15 -5.70 4.96
C GLU A 246 6.07 -5.47 6.03
N TRP A 247 5.09 -4.60 5.79
CA TRP A 247 4.04 -4.31 6.76
C TRP A 247 3.08 -5.47 7.00
N LEU A 248 2.70 -6.15 5.92
CA LEU A 248 1.93 -7.38 5.95
C LEU A 248 2.64 -8.50 6.74
N LYS A 249 3.96 -8.63 6.60
CA LYS A 249 4.74 -9.60 7.40
C LYS A 249 4.71 -9.29 8.91
N LEU A 250 4.73 -8.02 9.30
CA LEU A 250 4.64 -7.64 10.71
C LEU A 250 3.27 -7.91 11.31
N GLY A 251 2.20 -7.70 10.53
CA GLY A 251 0.82 -7.98 10.97
C GLY A 251 0.70 -9.40 11.52
N ILE A 252 1.25 -10.40 10.81
CA ILE A 252 1.26 -11.80 11.26
C ILE A 252 2.00 -11.99 12.58
N LEU A 253 3.15 -11.34 12.78
CA LEU A 253 3.94 -11.48 14.02
C LEU A 253 3.19 -10.94 15.24
N VAL A 254 2.37 -9.90 15.05
CA VAL A 254 1.52 -9.36 16.12
C VAL A 254 0.30 -10.26 16.38
N TYR A 255 -0.35 -10.79 15.33
CA TYR A 255 -1.50 -11.69 15.50
C TYR A 255 -1.11 -13.06 16.11
N THR A 256 0.07 -13.58 15.79
CA THR A 256 0.56 -14.88 16.29
C THR A 256 0.94 -14.86 17.76
N GLN A 257 1.32 -13.70 18.33
CA GLN A 257 1.61 -13.55 19.76
C GLN A 257 0.35 -13.57 20.64
N HIS A 258 -0.81 -13.19 20.10
CA HIS A 258 -2.06 -13.09 20.87
C HIS A 258 -3.05 -14.22 20.63
N LEU A 259 -2.79 -15.14 19.68
CA LEU A 259 -3.65 -16.27 19.38
C LEU A 259 -2.82 -17.56 19.17
N PRO A 260 -2.79 -18.50 20.15
CA PRO A 260 -1.96 -19.72 20.12
C PRO A 260 -2.24 -20.65 18.93
N LYS A 261 -3.45 -20.59 18.35
CA LYS A 261 -3.87 -21.39 17.18
C LYS A 261 -3.04 -21.09 15.92
N TYR A 262 -2.29 -19.98 15.91
CA TYR A 262 -1.53 -19.50 14.76
C TYR A 262 -0.02 -19.81 14.86
N THR A 263 0.41 -20.67 15.79
CA THR A 263 1.80 -21.15 15.87
C THR A 263 2.18 -22.09 14.71
N HIS A 264 1.21 -22.72 14.05
CA HIS A 264 1.43 -23.57 12.87
C HIS A 264 1.97 -22.80 11.64
N PHE A 265 1.82 -21.48 11.60
CA PHE A 265 2.21 -20.63 10.46
C PHE A 265 3.72 -20.59 10.24
N LEU A 266 4.50 -20.72 11.31
CA LEU A 266 5.96 -20.82 11.23
C LEU A 266 6.44 -22.16 10.65
N ARG A 267 5.60 -23.22 10.68
CA ARG A 267 5.93 -24.53 10.08
C ARG A 267 5.84 -24.54 8.56
N TYR A 268 5.00 -23.70 7.95
CA TYR A 268 4.88 -23.67 6.48
C TYR A 268 6.10 -23.01 5.82
N ARG A 269 6.86 -22.17 6.54
CA ARG A 269 8.09 -21.57 6.02
C ARG A 269 9.17 -22.60 5.67
N SER A 270 9.23 -23.75 6.38
CA SER A 270 10.21 -24.81 6.11
C SER A 270 9.76 -25.82 5.04
N LEU A 271 8.51 -25.73 4.56
CA LEU A 271 7.98 -26.63 3.53
C LEU A 271 8.19 -26.09 2.10
N PHE A 272 8.57 -24.82 1.97
CA PHE A 272 8.68 -24.13 0.68
C PHE A 272 10.00 -23.32 0.52
N THR A 273 10.99 -23.57 1.38
CA THR A 273 12.41 -23.19 1.21
C THR A 273 13.24 -24.44 1.03
#